data_AF-A0A494TP91-F1
#
_entry.id   AF-A0A494TP91-F1
#
_cell.length_a   1.000
_cell.length_b   1.000
_cell.length_c   1.000
_cell.angle_alpha   90.00
_cell.angle_beta   90.00
_cell.angle_gamma   90.00
#
_symmetry.space_group_name_H-M   'P 1'
#
loop_
_entity.id
_entity.type
_entity.pdbx_description
1 polymer ?
#
loop_
_entity_poly.entity_id
_entity_poly.type
_entity_poly.pdbx_seq_one_letter_code
_entity_poly.pdbx_strand_id
1 'polypeptide(L)'
;MPVVENLHTKVLAAAKVEGAFDMSTWHCGTTHCRAGHIVHAAGAEGYALEGATNIAFAAMQIAKASGIPISPVRFYESNEVAMADMERVAALEMGAAK
;
A
#
# COMPACT_ATOMS: atom_id res chain seq x y z
N MET A 1 7.02 -1.14 14.20
CA MET A 1 6.38 -0.82 12.91
C MET A 1 5.94 -2.14 12.32
N PRO A 2 4.67 -2.31 11.87
CA PRO A 2 4.21 -3.60 11.34
C PRO A 2 5.06 -4.00 10.14
N VAL A 3 5.47 -5.26 10.07
CA VAL A 3 6.19 -5.84 8.94
C VAL A 3 5.26 -6.84 8.26
N VAL A 4 5.04 -6.67 6.96
CA VAL A 4 4.19 -7.56 6.17
C VAL A 4 5.05 -8.26 5.13
N GLU A 5 5.14 -9.58 5.22
CA GLU A 5 5.83 -10.38 4.21
C GLU A 5 5.09 -10.30 2.86
N ASN A 6 5.84 -10.09 1.78
CA ASN A 6 5.32 -9.93 0.42
C ASN A 6 4.21 -8.87 0.33
N LEU A 7 4.43 -7.72 0.98
CA LEU A 7 3.46 -6.63 1.09
C LEU A 7 2.98 -6.17 -0.29
N HIS A 8 3.90 -5.87 -1.20
CA HIS A 8 3.56 -5.24 -2.48
C HIS A 8 2.81 -6.22 -3.39
N THR A 9 3.18 -7.49 -3.34
CA THR A 9 2.49 -8.58 -4.04
C THR A 9 1.05 -8.74 -3.52
N LYS A 10 0.85 -8.72 -2.19
CA LYS A 10 -0.49 -8.79 -1.57
C LYS A 10 -1.36 -7.59 -1.91
N VAL A 11 -0.78 -6.38 -1.84
CA VAL A 11 -1.48 -5.13 -2.18
C VAL A 11 -1.89 -5.10 -3.65
N LEU A 12 -1.00 -5.54 -4.56
CA LEU A 12 -1.32 -5.63 -5.98
C LEU A 12 -2.46 -6.62 -6.24
N ALA A 13 -2.42 -7.80 -5.61
CA ALA A 13 -3.47 -8.80 -5.76
C ALA A 13 -4.83 -8.28 -5.27
N ALA A 14 -4.86 -7.60 -4.11
CA ALA A 14 -6.09 -7.02 -3.57
C ALA A 14 -6.64 -5.88 -4.44
N ALA A 15 -5.77 -5.02 -4.96
CA ALA A 15 -6.17 -3.90 -5.81
C ALA A 15 -6.62 -4.32 -7.22
N LYS A 16 -6.26 -5.52 -7.68
CA LYS A 16 -6.71 -6.06 -8.98
C LYS A 16 -8.13 -6.66 -8.93
N VAL A 17 -8.73 -6.78 -7.76
CA VAL A 17 -10.13 -7.18 -7.64
C VAL A 17 -11.01 -6.05 -8.21
N GLU A 18 -11.99 -6.40 -9.04
CA GLU A 18 -12.87 -5.41 -9.69
C GLU A 18 -13.55 -4.51 -8.65
N GLY A 19 -13.44 -3.20 -8.84
CA GLY A 19 -13.99 -2.19 -7.92
C GLY A 19 -13.24 -2.02 -6.59
N ALA A 20 -12.15 -2.75 -6.36
CA ALA A 20 -11.37 -2.66 -5.12
C ALA A 20 -10.29 -1.57 -5.16
N PHE A 21 -10.09 -0.88 -6.27
CA PHE A 21 -9.06 0.14 -6.41
C PHE A 21 -9.57 1.43 -7.04
N ASP A 22 -9.44 2.52 -6.29
CA ASP A 22 -9.75 3.88 -6.71
C ASP A 22 -8.87 4.89 -5.97
N MET A 23 -8.10 5.67 -6.72
CA MET A 23 -7.25 6.77 -6.24
C MET A 23 -7.88 8.14 -6.52
N SER A 24 -9.06 8.19 -7.17
CA SER A 24 -9.76 9.46 -7.44
C SER A 24 -10.36 10.09 -6.17
N THR A 25 -10.56 9.27 -5.12
CA THR A 25 -11.09 9.70 -3.84
C THR A 25 -9.96 10.07 -2.87
N TRP A 26 -9.78 11.37 -2.65
CA TRP A 26 -8.80 11.92 -1.71
C TRP A 26 -9.20 11.61 -0.25
N HIS A 27 -8.24 11.23 0.61
CA HIS A 27 -8.47 10.93 2.04
C HIS A 27 -9.40 9.74 2.35
N CYS A 28 -9.21 8.68 1.59
CA CYS A 28 -9.85 7.40 1.86
C CYS A 28 -9.22 6.70 3.08
N GLY A 29 -9.94 6.61 4.20
CA GLY A 29 -9.58 5.80 5.38
C GLY A 29 -9.93 4.30 5.24
N THR A 30 -10.06 3.78 4.00
CA THR A 30 -10.59 2.42 3.74
C THR A 30 -9.87 1.71 2.58
N THR A 31 -10.21 0.43 2.36
CA THR A 31 -9.53 -0.55 1.49
C THR A 31 -9.71 -0.34 -0.02
N HIS A 32 -9.80 0.90 -0.50
CA HIS A 32 -9.92 1.17 -1.95
C HIS A 32 -8.75 1.96 -2.52
N CYS A 33 -7.99 2.70 -1.71
CA CYS A 33 -6.77 3.37 -2.19
C CYS A 33 -5.52 2.54 -1.85
N ARG A 34 -4.39 2.83 -2.51
CA ARG A 34 -3.13 2.12 -2.27
C ARG A 34 -2.70 2.16 -0.81
N ALA A 35 -2.81 3.31 -0.15
CA ALA A 35 -2.45 3.45 1.27
C ALA A 35 -3.36 2.59 2.16
N GLY A 36 -4.66 2.57 1.87
CA GLY A 36 -5.63 1.72 2.55
C GLY A 36 -5.36 0.23 2.38
N HIS A 37 -4.99 -0.22 1.18
CA HIS A 37 -4.57 -1.61 0.96
C HIS A 37 -3.32 -1.98 1.77
N ILE A 38 -2.34 -1.07 1.88
CA ILE A 38 -1.13 -1.30 2.68
C ILE A 38 -1.47 -1.40 4.17
N VAL A 39 -2.27 -0.47 4.70
CA VAL A 39 -2.69 -0.47 6.11
C VAL A 39 -3.52 -1.72 6.42
N HIS A 40 -4.45 -2.10 5.53
CA HIS A 40 -5.26 -3.30 5.67
C HIS A 40 -4.42 -4.57 5.68
N ALA A 41 -3.41 -4.66 4.80
CA ALA A 41 -2.48 -5.80 4.76
C ALA A 41 -1.67 -5.96 6.07
N ALA A 42 -1.45 -4.87 6.81
CA ALA A 42 -0.81 -4.88 8.13
C ALA A 42 -1.78 -5.20 9.29
N GLY A 43 -3.07 -5.39 9.02
CA GLY A 43 -4.07 -5.80 10.00
C GLY A 43 -4.24 -4.83 11.16
N ALA A 44 -4.50 -5.36 12.36
CA ALA A 44 -4.82 -4.57 13.56
C ALA A 44 -3.71 -3.56 13.91
N GLU A 45 -2.45 -3.93 13.75
CA GLU A 45 -1.32 -3.02 14.02
C GLU A 45 -1.22 -1.90 12.98
N GLY A 46 -1.56 -2.18 11.72
CA GLY A 46 -1.67 -1.17 10.67
C GLY A 46 -2.73 -0.12 11.00
N TYR A 47 -3.93 -0.57 11.37
CA TYR A 47 -5.02 0.31 11.77
C TYR A 47 -4.72 1.11 13.03
N ALA A 48 -4.07 0.51 14.02
CA ALA A 48 -3.63 1.23 15.22
C ALA A 48 -2.63 2.35 14.88
N LEU A 49 -1.70 2.09 13.97
CA LEU A 49 -0.74 3.09 13.50
C LEU A 49 -1.42 4.22 12.72
N GLU A 50 -2.36 3.90 11.83
CA GLU A 50 -3.18 4.89 11.13
C GLU A 50 -3.91 5.80 12.12
N GLY A 51 -4.60 5.21 13.11
CA GLY A 51 -5.36 5.95 14.12
C GLY A 51 -4.48 6.87 15.00
N ALA A 52 -3.22 6.49 15.23
CA ALA A 52 -2.27 7.31 15.97
C ALA A 52 -1.59 8.41 15.12
N THR A 53 -1.71 8.33 13.79
CA THR A 53 -0.99 9.22 12.87
C THR A 53 -1.90 9.71 11.73
N ASN A 54 -1.72 9.17 10.52
CA ASN A 54 -2.63 9.27 9.38
C ASN A 54 -2.30 8.14 8.39
N ILE A 55 -3.20 7.89 7.44
CA ILE A 55 -3.08 6.76 6.52
C ILE A 55 -1.82 6.80 5.64
N ALA A 56 -1.44 7.98 5.14
CA ALA A 56 -0.26 8.12 4.29
C ALA A 56 1.03 7.84 5.07
N PHE A 57 1.13 8.38 6.29
CA PHE A 57 2.25 8.11 7.18
C PHE A 57 2.31 6.62 7.57
N ALA A 58 1.19 6.04 8.00
CA ALA A 58 1.13 4.63 8.35
C ALA A 58 1.58 3.73 7.19
N ALA A 59 1.03 3.95 6.00
CA ALA A 59 1.37 3.19 4.80
C ALA A 59 2.84 3.32 4.40
N MET A 60 3.44 4.53 4.45
CA MET A 60 4.88 4.71 4.19
C MET A 60 5.73 3.89 5.14
N GLN A 61 5.40 3.93 6.43
CA GLN A 61 6.21 3.30 7.45
C GLN A 61 6.11 1.77 7.40
N ILE A 62 4.91 1.23 7.11
CA ILE A 62 4.70 -0.20 6.85
C ILE A 62 5.49 -0.64 5.61
N ALA A 63 5.39 0.10 4.50
CA ALA A 63 6.11 -0.23 3.27
C ALA A 63 7.63 -0.21 3.46
N LYS A 64 8.15 0.81 4.14
CA LYS A 64 9.57 0.90 4.51
C LYS A 64 10.02 -0.27 5.38
N ALA A 65 9.22 -0.64 6.39
CA ALA A 65 9.53 -1.75 7.27
C ALA A 65 9.45 -3.11 6.55
N SER A 66 8.65 -3.22 5.49
CA SER A 66 8.42 -4.43 4.70
C SER A 66 9.36 -4.57 3.49
N GLY A 67 10.38 -3.71 3.37
CA GLY A 67 11.51 -3.90 2.45
C GLY A 67 11.61 -2.88 1.32
N ILE A 68 10.50 -2.53 0.66
CA ILE A 68 10.51 -1.53 -0.43
C ILE A 68 9.75 -0.27 0.02
N PRO A 69 10.44 0.85 0.28
CA PRO A 69 9.79 2.09 0.69
C PRO A 69 9.00 2.71 -0.48
N ILE A 70 7.92 3.38 -0.13
CA ILE A 70 7.06 4.12 -1.07
C ILE A 70 7.20 5.62 -0.81
N SER A 71 7.41 6.40 -1.87
CA SER A 71 7.37 7.87 -1.79
C SER A 71 5.93 8.34 -1.52
N PRO A 72 5.70 9.34 -0.64
CA PRO A 72 4.36 9.82 -0.33
C PRO A 72 3.59 10.29 -1.57
N VAL A 73 4.28 10.79 -2.60
CA VAL A 73 3.62 11.23 -3.84
C VAL A 73 2.82 10.10 -4.51
N ARG A 74 3.23 8.84 -4.33
CA ARG A 74 2.57 7.66 -4.92
C ARG A 74 1.15 7.43 -4.38
N PHE A 75 0.77 8.07 -3.28
CA PHE A 75 -0.59 7.99 -2.72
C PHE A 75 -1.54 9.05 -3.28
N TYR A 76 -1.04 9.96 -4.11
CA TYR A 76 -1.79 11.09 -4.65
C TYR A 76 -1.76 11.13 -6.18
N GLU A 77 -1.44 10.00 -6.80
CA GLU A 77 -1.39 9.84 -8.26
C GLU A 77 -2.69 9.25 -8.79
N SER A 78 -2.85 9.27 -10.13
CA SER A 78 -3.98 8.63 -10.79
C SER A 78 -3.95 7.11 -10.63
N ASN A 79 -5.08 6.45 -10.89
CA ASN A 79 -5.22 5.00 -10.85
C ASN A 79 -4.14 4.32 -11.71
N GLU A 80 -3.92 4.84 -12.92
CA GLU A 80 -3.00 4.26 -13.90
C GLU A 80 -1.55 4.32 -13.39
N VAL A 81 -1.13 5.47 -12.88
CA VAL A 81 0.24 5.67 -12.39
C VAL A 81 0.48 4.88 -11.10
N ALA A 82 -0.49 4.87 -10.19
CA ALA A 82 -0.39 4.12 -8.94
C ALA A 82 -0.36 2.59 -9.20
N MET A 83 -1.17 2.10 -10.15
CA MET A 83 -1.19 0.69 -10.54
C MET A 83 0.14 0.27 -11.20
N ALA A 84 0.66 1.08 -12.13
CA ALA A 84 1.95 0.81 -12.77
C ALA A 84 3.10 0.74 -11.74
N ASP A 85 3.10 1.63 -10.75
CA ASP A 85 4.10 1.57 -9.68
C ASP A 85 3.93 0.34 -8.79
N MET A 86 2.70 -0.03 -8.45
CA MET A 86 2.40 -1.25 -7.68
C MET A 86 2.87 -2.53 -8.40
N GLU A 87 2.67 -2.63 -9.71
CA GLU A 87 3.19 -3.73 -10.53
C GLU A 87 4.73 -3.75 -10.51
N ARG A 88 5.35 -2.59 -10.66
CA ARG A 88 6.81 -2.45 -10.59
C ARG A 88 7.37 -2.91 -9.24
N VAL A 89 6.79 -2.48 -8.13
CA VAL A 89 7.29 -2.85 -6.79
C VAL A 89 6.99 -4.30 -6.43
N ALA A 90 5.87 -4.88 -6.88
CA ALA A 90 5.59 -6.31 -6.73
C ALA A 90 6.60 -7.17 -7.51
N ALA A 91 6.94 -6.77 -8.75
CA ALA A 91 7.96 -7.46 -9.54
C ALA A 91 9.35 -7.39 -8.88
N LEU A 92 9.71 -6.23 -8.30
CA LEU A 92 10.95 -6.08 -7.53
C LEU A 92 10.97 -6.95 -6.28
N GLU A 93 9.85 -7.04 -5.56
CA GLU A 93 9.71 -7.89 -4.36
C GLU A 93 9.89 -9.38 -4.72
N MET A 94 9.28 -9.85 -5.80
CA MET A 94 9.44 -11.21 -6.30
C MET A 94 10.86 -11.49 -6.83
N GLY A 95 11.51 -10.50 -7.45
CA GLY A 95 12.89 -10.63 -7.95
C GLY A 95 13.95 -10.56 -6.84
N ALA A 96 13.63 -9.92 -5.71
CA ALA A 96 14.50 -9.82 -4.53
C ALA A 96 14.34 -11.02 -3.57
N ALA A 97 13.31 -11.86 -3.74
CA ALA A 97 13.17 -13.13 -3.06
C ALA A 97 14.18 -14.14 -3.64
N LYS A 98 15.43 -14.06 -3.19
CA LYS A 98 16.50 -15.00 -3.52
C LYS A 98 17.35 -15.35 -2.31
#